data_AF-A0A5N6ETE6-F1
#
_entry.id   AF-A0A5N6ETE6-F1
#
_cell.length_a   1.000
_cell.length_b   1.000
_cell.length_c   1.000
_cell.angle_alpha   90.00
_cell.angle_beta   90.00
_cell.angle_gamma   90.00
#
_symmetry.space_group_name_H-M   'P 1'
#
loop_
_entity.id
_entity.type
_entity.pdbx_description
1 polymer ?
#
loop_
_entity_poly.entity_id
_entity_poly.type
_entity_poly.pdbx_seq_one_letter_code
_entity_poly.pdbx_strand_id
1 'polypeptide(L)'
;MKFLIALPLLSVAYAQGTAAGADSGQVLLTDRDPLGDQEYQKVCLSPTDTEVEIAPGTSAQYYCDRQPQHWNDKVAGAESIEACALACTDIETCKGTFWKSKDGTCWWSDQDFLVGSDGEPSPCTVVPGSVYMTVRKDQPDGCTIELAECHKRAQALEDEIKIWKKKDRDSATQIIELTKQIKELDEKISQAGTCPINGRNWAVYQQKEPTISYGKSYEITRKQVASACDCMKFCATYTTCKWAHFSRFGGSSRNCVLYSNAVSKSQMRFRSDWDIVTYA
;
A
#
# COMPACT_ATOMS: atom_id res chain seq x y z
N MET A 1 -17.46 -25.20 83.56
CA MET A 1 -17.88 -23.79 83.39
C MET A 1 -17.41 -22.97 84.59
N LYS A 2 -16.40 -22.11 84.38
CA LYS A 2 -15.96 -20.96 85.20
C LYS A 2 -14.51 -20.68 84.81
N PHE A 3 -14.25 -19.52 84.21
CA PHE A 3 -12.91 -18.92 84.17
C PHE A 3 -13.04 -17.43 84.44
N LEU A 4 -11.98 -16.87 85.02
CA LEU A 4 -11.96 -15.58 85.70
C LEU A 4 -11.15 -14.55 84.91
N ILE A 5 -11.54 -13.28 85.06
CA ILE A 5 -10.67 -12.09 85.18
C ILE A 5 -9.61 -11.86 84.10
N ALA A 6 -9.72 -10.72 83.39
CA ALA A 6 -8.63 -9.74 83.31
C ALA A 6 -9.12 -8.36 82.79
N LEU A 7 -8.89 -7.32 83.58
CA LEU A 7 -8.80 -5.91 83.16
C LEU A 7 -7.39 -5.45 83.54
N PRO A 8 -6.70 -4.72 82.66
CA PRO A 8 -6.15 -3.41 83.07
C PRO A 8 -6.51 -2.33 82.02
N LEU A 9 -6.93 -1.10 82.34
CA LEU A 9 -6.43 -0.05 83.25
C LEU A 9 -5.23 0.79 82.70
N LEU A 10 -5.43 2.12 82.78
CA LEU A 10 -4.47 3.25 82.61
C LEU A 10 -4.21 3.70 81.14
N SER A 11 -4.63 4.89 80.66
CA SER A 11 -4.28 6.30 81.00
C SER A 11 -3.04 6.82 80.23
N VAL A 12 -2.89 8.09 79.79
CA VAL A 12 -3.42 9.40 80.26
C VAL A 12 -3.97 10.28 79.09
N ALA A 13 -4.59 11.42 79.43
CA ALA A 13 -5.21 12.49 78.63
C ALA A 13 -4.25 13.57 78.02
N TYR A 14 -4.84 14.73 77.63
CA TYR A 14 -4.34 15.97 76.96
C TYR A 14 -4.60 16.02 75.41
N ALA A 15 -5.13 17.10 74.81
CA ALA A 15 -5.70 18.34 75.37
C ALA A 15 -6.73 19.03 74.42
N GLN A 16 -7.79 19.59 75.02
CA GLN A 16 -8.36 20.94 74.85
C GLN A 16 -8.41 21.63 73.46
N GLY A 17 -9.60 22.12 73.09
CA GLY A 17 -9.85 23.00 71.93
C GLY A 17 -11.31 23.42 71.78
N THR A 18 -11.87 24.15 72.76
CA THR A 18 -13.30 24.54 72.81
C THR A 18 -13.60 25.94 72.24
N ALA A 19 -14.59 26.04 71.36
CA ALA A 19 -15.54 27.18 71.22
C ALA A 19 -16.72 26.70 70.34
N ALA A 20 -17.92 26.41 70.85
CA ALA A 20 -18.92 27.28 71.50
C ALA A 20 -19.67 28.19 70.49
N GLY A 21 -20.92 27.83 70.19
CA GLY A 21 -21.87 28.60 69.38
C GLY A 21 -23.18 27.80 69.21
N ALA A 22 -24.24 28.21 69.91
CA ALA A 22 -25.55 27.55 69.86
C ALA A 22 -26.42 28.14 68.74
N ASP A 23 -27.32 27.37 68.13
CA ASP A 23 -28.74 27.30 68.56
C ASP A 23 -29.54 26.32 67.66
N SER A 24 -30.68 25.90 68.21
CA SER A 24 -31.74 25.03 67.75
C SER A 24 -32.15 25.23 66.27
N GLY A 25 -32.04 24.16 65.48
CA GLY A 25 -32.43 24.14 64.06
C GLY A 25 -32.65 22.73 63.53
N GLN A 26 -33.40 21.91 64.27
CA GLN A 26 -33.59 20.48 63.96
C GLN A 26 -34.58 20.26 62.79
N VAL A 27 -34.14 20.55 61.56
CA VAL A 27 -34.75 20.03 60.33
C VAL A 27 -33.64 19.60 59.39
N LEU A 28 -33.38 18.29 59.34
CA LEU A 28 -32.69 17.67 58.22
C LEU A 28 -33.50 16.43 57.86
N LEU A 29 -34.49 16.66 57.01
CA LEU A 29 -35.27 15.62 56.34
C LEU A 29 -34.27 14.65 55.71
N THR A 30 -34.34 13.39 56.10
CA THR A 30 -33.70 12.31 55.36
C THR A 30 -34.54 11.99 54.13
N ASP A 31 -34.68 12.96 53.23
CA ASP A 31 -35.15 12.71 51.88
C ASP A 31 -34.09 11.87 51.19
N ARG A 32 -34.34 10.56 51.16
CA ARG A 32 -33.78 9.72 50.10
C ARG A 32 -34.39 10.24 48.81
N ASP A 33 -33.55 10.52 47.81
CA ASP A 33 -34.11 10.77 46.48
C ASP A 33 -34.78 9.46 46.01
N PRO A 34 -36.12 9.44 45.78
CA PRO A 34 -36.80 8.23 45.34
C PRO A 34 -36.25 7.72 44.00
N LEU A 35 -35.70 8.61 43.16
CA LEU A 35 -35.07 8.24 41.89
C LEU A 35 -33.80 7.40 42.11
N GLY A 36 -32.99 7.77 43.10
CA GLY A 36 -31.73 7.09 43.39
C GLY A 36 -31.92 5.65 43.88
N ASP A 37 -32.86 5.45 44.80
CA ASP A 37 -33.28 4.11 45.27
C ASP A 37 -34.04 3.32 44.19
N GLN A 38 -34.84 3.97 43.35
CA GLN A 38 -35.57 3.32 42.25
C GLN A 38 -34.63 2.76 41.19
N GLU A 39 -33.65 3.55 40.73
CA GLU A 39 -32.65 3.10 39.75
C GLU A 39 -31.77 1.98 40.34
N TYR A 40 -31.35 2.10 41.60
CA TYR A 40 -30.64 1.01 42.29
C TYR A 40 -31.44 -0.30 42.25
N GLN A 41 -32.74 -0.24 42.56
CA GLN A 41 -33.60 -1.42 42.58
C GLN A 41 -33.79 -2.05 41.19
N LYS A 42 -33.92 -1.23 40.14
CA LYS A 42 -34.02 -1.68 38.74
C LYS A 42 -32.86 -2.60 38.33
N VAL A 43 -31.64 -2.29 38.77
CA VAL A 43 -30.42 -3.02 38.39
C VAL A 43 -30.07 -4.13 39.39
N CYS A 44 -30.21 -3.88 40.70
CA CYS A 44 -29.63 -4.73 41.73
C CYS A 44 -30.59 -5.70 42.45
N LEU A 45 -31.91 -5.61 42.25
CA LEU A 45 -32.85 -6.61 42.80
C LEU A 45 -33.02 -7.86 41.93
N SER A 46 -32.64 -7.79 40.65
CA SER A 46 -32.66 -8.91 39.72
C SER A 46 -31.28 -9.09 39.07
N PRO A 47 -30.23 -9.42 39.86
CA PRO A 47 -28.88 -9.52 39.35
C PRO A 47 -28.75 -10.69 38.37
N THR A 48 -28.74 -10.35 37.08
CA THR A 48 -28.05 -11.16 36.07
C THR A 48 -26.61 -10.69 36.05
N ASP A 49 -25.66 -11.55 36.44
CA ASP A 49 -24.20 -11.29 36.39
C ASP A 49 -23.71 -11.27 34.92
N THR A 50 -24.25 -10.37 34.13
CA THR A 50 -24.21 -10.40 32.67
C THR A 50 -24.05 -8.98 32.14
N GLU A 51 -23.27 -8.84 31.08
CA GLU A 51 -23.17 -7.58 30.33
C GLU A 51 -24.54 -7.25 29.71
N VAL A 52 -24.99 -6.00 29.85
CA VAL A 52 -26.27 -5.50 29.33
C VAL A 52 -26.00 -4.39 28.32
N GLU A 53 -26.56 -4.51 27.11
CA GLU A 53 -26.50 -3.44 26.12
C GLU A 53 -27.32 -2.22 26.59
N ILE A 54 -26.66 -1.08 26.79
CA ILE A 54 -27.25 0.17 27.30
C ILE A 54 -27.41 1.24 26.22
N ALA A 55 -26.68 1.11 25.10
CA ALA A 55 -26.86 1.85 23.86
C ALA A 55 -26.35 0.99 22.70
N PRO A 56 -26.74 1.25 21.44
CA PRO A 56 -26.34 0.43 20.29
C PRO A 56 -24.82 0.23 20.20
N GLY A 57 -24.36 -1.01 20.38
CA GLY A 57 -22.94 -1.36 20.41
C GLY A 57 -22.18 -0.80 21.62
N THR A 58 -22.84 -0.68 22.78
CA THR A 58 -22.24 -0.26 24.05
C THR A 58 -22.94 -0.99 25.20
N SER A 59 -22.17 -1.83 25.89
CA SER A 59 -22.64 -2.68 26.97
C SER A 59 -22.02 -2.31 28.31
N ALA A 60 -22.77 -2.47 29.39
CA ALA A 60 -22.30 -2.24 30.75
C ALA A 60 -22.32 -3.52 31.58
N GLN A 61 -21.35 -3.65 32.48
CA GLN A 61 -21.37 -4.65 33.55
C GLN A 61 -21.59 -3.93 34.88
N TYR A 62 -22.62 -4.38 35.62
CA TYR A 62 -23.03 -3.80 36.89
C TYR A 62 -22.49 -4.61 38.07
N TYR A 63 -22.05 -3.92 39.11
CA TYR A 63 -21.55 -4.53 40.35
C TYR A 63 -22.22 -3.87 41.56
N CYS A 64 -23.22 -4.57 42.09
CA CYS A 64 -24.09 -4.10 43.16
C CYS A 64 -23.41 -4.14 44.54
N ASP A 65 -23.82 -3.20 45.40
CA ASP A 65 -23.21 -2.87 46.70
C ASP A 65 -21.69 -2.63 46.62
N ARG A 66 -21.20 -2.08 45.49
CA ARG A 66 -19.77 -1.73 45.28
C ARG A 66 -19.60 -0.25 44.95
N GLN A 67 -18.50 0.31 45.43
CA GLN A 67 -17.96 1.61 45.02
C GLN A 67 -16.42 1.54 44.98
N PRO A 68 -15.72 2.37 44.18
CA PRO A 68 -14.27 2.36 44.12
C PRO A 68 -13.67 2.98 45.39
N GLN A 69 -12.40 2.68 45.69
CA GLN A 69 -11.69 3.30 46.81
C GLN A 69 -11.40 4.78 46.56
N HIS A 70 -11.17 5.16 45.30
CA HIS A 70 -10.97 6.54 44.86
C HIS A 70 -11.89 6.86 43.69
N TRP A 71 -12.39 8.09 43.68
CA TRP A 71 -13.24 8.63 42.63
C TRP A 71 -12.93 10.10 42.41
N ASN A 72 -13.25 10.55 41.20
CA ASN A 72 -12.99 11.89 40.73
C ASN A 72 -14.29 12.73 40.86
N ASP A 73 -14.53 13.66 39.94
CA ASP A 73 -15.68 14.57 40.03
C ASP A 73 -17.04 13.86 39.88
N LYS A 74 -18.09 14.54 40.36
CA LYS A 74 -19.49 14.14 40.12
C LYS A 74 -19.79 14.30 38.63
N VAL A 75 -20.40 13.29 38.02
CA VAL A 75 -20.89 13.38 36.64
C VAL A 75 -22.12 14.30 36.61
N ALA A 76 -22.08 15.34 35.78
CA ALA A 76 -23.16 16.28 35.63
C ALA A 76 -24.28 15.71 34.73
N GLY A 77 -25.55 15.90 35.12
CA GLY A 77 -26.71 15.57 34.29
C GLY A 77 -27.03 14.08 34.12
N ALA A 78 -26.38 13.18 34.86
CA ALA A 78 -26.75 11.76 34.88
C ALA A 78 -28.04 11.54 35.70
N GLU A 79 -29.18 11.39 35.01
CA GLU A 79 -30.51 11.17 35.62
C GLU A 79 -30.87 9.68 35.79
N SER A 80 -30.01 8.75 35.34
CA SER A 80 -30.22 7.30 35.45
C SER A 80 -28.90 6.55 35.62
N ILE A 81 -28.98 5.28 36.04
CA ILE A 81 -27.80 4.41 36.13
C ILE A 81 -27.20 4.14 34.73
N GLU A 82 -28.03 4.00 33.70
CA GLU A 82 -27.58 3.83 32.30
C GLU A 82 -26.87 5.09 31.78
N ALA A 83 -27.40 6.28 32.06
CA ALA A 83 -26.73 7.54 31.70
C ALA A 83 -25.42 7.73 32.50
N CYS A 84 -25.40 7.31 33.76
CA CYS A 84 -24.20 7.28 34.58
C CYS A 84 -23.11 6.35 34.01
N ALA A 85 -23.49 5.18 33.50
CA ALA A 85 -22.58 4.28 32.79
C ALA A 85 -22.06 4.94 31.49
N LEU A 86 -22.96 5.41 30.62
CA LEU A 86 -22.61 6.01 29.32
C LEU A 86 -21.65 7.21 29.45
N ALA A 87 -21.78 8.03 30.48
CA ALA A 87 -20.88 9.17 30.70
C ALA A 87 -19.39 8.77 30.78
N CYS A 88 -19.08 7.52 31.14
CA CYS A 88 -17.72 7.00 31.14
C CYS A 88 -17.10 6.92 29.73
N THR A 89 -17.90 6.76 28.66
CA THR A 89 -17.37 6.67 27.28
C THR A 89 -16.84 7.98 26.73
N ASP A 90 -17.24 9.10 27.34
CA ASP A 90 -16.86 10.46 26.92
C ASP A 90 -15.70 11.03 27.78
N ILE A 91 -15.20 10.26 28.76
CA ILE A 91 -14.11 10.64 29.67
C ILE A 91 -12.90 9.73 29.38
N GLU A 92 -11.85 10.29 28.78
CA GLU A 92 -10.67 9.55 28.27
C GLU A 92 -10.00 8.62 29.31
N THR A 93 -9.97 9.01 30.58
CA THR A 93 -9.34 8.25 31.67
C THR A 93 -10.32 7.41 32.48
N CYS A 94 -11.62 7.43 32.17
CA CYS A 94 -12.62 6.68 32.94
C CYS A 94 -12.45 5.17 32.77
N LYS A 95 -12.41 4.45 33.90
CA LYS A 95 -12.41 2.99 33.98
C LYS A 95 -13.75 2.43 34.47
N GLY A 96 -14.52 3.27 35.14
CA GLY A 96 -15.92 3.03 35.43
C GLY A 96 -16.56 4.19 36.18
N THR A 97 -17.86 4.12 36.33
CA THR A 97 -18.66 5.07 37.10
C THR A 97 -19.36 4.35 38.24
N PHE A 98 -19.86 5.11 39.22
CA PHE A 98 -20.70 4.54 40.25
C PHE A 98 -21.86 5.45 40.65
N TRP A 99 -22.96 4.82 41.01
CA TRP A 99 -24.21 5.44 41.42
C TRP A 99 -24.43 5.23 42.93
N LYS A 100 -24.82 6.30 43.63
CA LYS A 100 -25.23 6.23 45.05
C LYS A 100 -26.75 6.34 45.13
N SER A 101 -27.40 5.29 45.64
CA SER A 101 -28.87 5.25 45.72
C SER A 101 -29.44 6.33 46.64
N LYS A 102 -28.75 6.62 47.74
CA LYS A 102 -29.20 7.54 48.78
C LYS A 102 -29.52 8.97 48.27
N ASP A 103 -28.72 9.46 47.33
CA ASP A 103 -28.75 10.86 46.86
C ASP A 103 -28.81 10.98 45.33
N GLY A 104 -29.03 9.87 44.62
CA GLY A 104 -29.14 9.84 43.15
C GLY A 104 -27.89 10.37 42.43
N THR A 105 -26.70 10.23 43.03
CA THR A 105 -25.49 10.83 42.46
C THR A 105 -24.61 9.85 41.70
N CYS A 106 -24.25 10.25 40.47
CA CYS A 106 -23.26 9.59 39.63
C CYS A 106 -21.87 10.21 39.80
N TRP A 107 -20.84 9.38 39.84
CA TRP A 107 -19.42 9.75 39.98
C TRP A 107 -18.58 8.88 39.05
N TRP A 108 -17.43 9.37 38.59
CA TRP A 108 -16.52 8.58 37.75
C TRP A 108 -15.20 8.25 38.47
N SER A 109 -14.54 7.20 38.03
CA SER A 109 -13.25 6.75 38.56
C SER A 109 -12.32 6.30 37.42
N ASP A 110 -11.03 6.59 37.59
CA ASP A 110 -9.91 6.07 36.80
C ASP A 110 -9.33 4.78 37.40
N GLN A 111 -9.90 4.26 38.50
CA GLN A 111 -9.54 2.95 39.06
C GLN A 111 -10.16 1.81 38.26
N ASP A 112 -9.33 0.85 37.85
CA ASP A 112 -9.81 -0.35 37.18
C ASP A 112 -10.52 -1.30 38.15
N PHE A 113 -11.59 -1.95 37.68
CA PHE A 113 -12.38 -2.90 38.48
C PHE A 113 -11.85 -4.32 38.43
N LEU A 114 -10.91 -4.63 37.52
CA LEU A 114 -10.38 -5.98 37.27
C LEU A 114 -10.25 -6.79 38.57
N VAL A 115 -11.18 -7.72 38.75
CA VAL A 115 -11.16 -8.65 39.87
C VAL A 115 -9.95 -9.54 39.65
N GLY A 116 -8.90 -9.34 40.46
CA GLY A 116 -7.68 -10.12 40.37
C GLY A 116 -8.00 -11.61 40.43
N SER A 117 -7.74 -12.32 39.33
CA SER A 117 -7.87 -13.79 39.25
C SER A 117 -6.85 -14.52 40.16
N ASP A 118 -6.01 -13.74 40.81
CA ASP A 118 -4.85 -14.02 41.64
C ASP A 118 -5.09 -13.73 43.14
N GLY A 119 -6.28 -13.25 43.53
CA GLY A 119 -6.70 -13.17 44.94
C GLY A 119 -6.27 -11.92 45.71
N GLU A 120 -5.71 -10.93 45.02
CA GLU A 120 -5.50 -9.58 45.57
C GLU A 120 -6.85 -8.94 45.98
N PRO A 121 -6.88 -8.14 47.07
CA PRO A 121 -8.12 -7.50 47.53
C PRO A 121 -8.64 -6.52 46.47
N SER A 122 -9.91 -6.69 46.08
CA SER A 122 -10.58 -5.83 45.11
C SER A 122 -10.40 -4.33 45.45
N PRO A 123 -10.09 -3.47 44.46
CA PRO A 123 -9.97 -2.03 44.66
C PRO A 123 -11.31 -1.34 44.99
N CYS A 124 -12.41 -2.09 45.10
CA CYS A 124 -13.73 -1.60 45.50
C CYS A 124 -14.09 -1.97 46.95
N THR A 125 -14.71 -1.03 47.64
CA THR A 125 -15.31 -1.25 48.97
C THR A 125 -16.74 -1.76 48.83
N VAL A 126 -17.18 -2.64 49.75
CA VAL A 126 -18.59 -3.04 49.84
C VAL A 126 -19.35 -1.94 50.56
N VAL A 127 -20.26 -1.26 49.85
CA VAL A 127 -21.07 -0.17 50.39
C VAL A 127 -22.51 -0.35 49.95
N PRO A 128 -23.40 -0.75 50.87
CA PRO A 128 -24.81 -0.98 50.57
C PRO A 128 -25.49 0.21 49.88
N GLY A 129 -26.24 -0.05 48.81
CA GLY A 129 -26.92 0.99 48.01
C GLY A 129 -25.99 1.74 47.04
N SER A 130 -24.86 1.14 46.67
CA SER A 130 -23.97 1.67 45.61
C SER A 130 -23.89 0.69 44.43
N VAL A 131 -23.89 1.19 43.19
CA VAL A 131 -23.64 0.35 42.00
C VAL A 131 -22.41 0.88 41.29
N TYR A 132 -21.38 0.05 41.12
CA TYR A 132 -20.27 0.34 40.22
C TYR A 132 -20.58 -0.21 38.82
N MET A 133 -20.09 0.47 37.78
CA MET A 133 -20.33 0.16 36.37
C MET A 133 -19.02 0.23 35.59
N THR A 134 -18.68 -0.84 34.86
CA THR A 134 -17.75 -0.74 33.73
C THR A 134 -18.54 -0.70 32.43
N VAL A 135 -18.01 -0.01 31.41
CA VAL A 135 -18.61 0.05 30.08
C VAL A 135 -17.62 -0.45 29.04
N ARG A 136 -18.11 -1.29 28.13
CA ARG A 136 -17.42 -1.70 26.91
C ARG A 136 -18.20 -1.15 25.73
N LYS A 137 -17.48 -0.43 24.88
CA LYS A 137 -17.98 -0.05 23.56
C LYS A 137 -17.58 -1.16 22.59
N ASP A 138 -18.52 -1.64 21.78
CA ASP A 138 -18.26 -2.55 20.67
C ASP A 138 -17.56 -1.77 19.55
N GLN A 139 -16.32 -1.39 19.82
CA GLN A 139 -15.40 -0.92 18.81
C GLN A 139 -15.08 -2.13 17.92
N PRO A 140 -15.29 -2.07 16.59
CA PRO A 140 -14.79 -3.12 15.71
C PRO A 140 -13.29 -3.23 15.99
N ASP A 141 -12.86 -4.43 16.38
CA ASP A 141 -11.50 -4.65 16.82
C ASP A 141 -10.51 -4.23 15.72
N GLY A 142 -9.29 -3.81 16.11
CA GLY A 142 -8.28 -3.41 15.11
C GLY A 142 -8.08 -4.49 14.03
N CYS A 143 -8.23 -5.75 14.42
CA CYS A 143 -8.23 -6.93 13.55
C CYS A 143 -9.26 -6.86 12.40
N THR A 144 -10.52 -6.53 12.64
CA THR A 144 -11.53 -6.45 11.56
C THR A 144 -11.28 -5.30 10.59
N ILE A 145 -10.77 -4.17 11.08
CA ILE A 145 -10.37 -3.04 10.22
C ILE A 145 -9.14 -3.41 9.38
N GLU A 146 -8.10 -3.96 10.00
CA GLU A 146 -6.88 -4.42 9.33
C GLU A 146 -7.15 -5.54 8.33
N LEU A 147 -8.06 -6.47 8.63
CA LEU A 147 -8.48 -7.54 7.74
C LEU A 147 -9.19 -6.99 6.49
N ALA A 148 -10.10 -6.02 6.66
CA ALA A 148 -10.77 -5.36 5.54
C ALA A 148 -9.79 -4.58 4.65
N GLU A 149 -8.79 -3.92 5.25
CA GLU A 149 -7.73 -3.25 4.49
C GLU A 149 -6.81 -4.27 3.77
N CYS A 150 -6.44 -5.37 4.43
CA CYS A 150 -5.66 -6.46 3.87
C CYS A 150 -6.37 -7.07 2.64
N HIS A 151 -7.67 -7.34 2.72
CA HIS A 151 -8.46 -7.81 1.57
C HIS A 151 -8.46 -6.82 0.40
N LYS A 152 -8.62 -5.51 0.65
CA LYS A 152 -8.51 -4.48 -0.40
C LYS A 152 -7.14 -4.49 -1.07
N ARG A 153 -6.07 -4.56 -0.28
CA ARG A 153 -4.68 -4.59 -0.79
C ARG A 153 -4.42 -5.88 -1.60
N ALA A 154 -4.90 -7.02 -1.14
CA ALA A 154 -4.79 -8.29 -1.86
C ALA A 154 -5.52 -8.24 -3.22
N GLN A 155 -6.76 -7.74 -3.25
CA GLN A 155 -7.55 -7.63 -4.49
C GLN A 155 -6.90 -6.67 -5.50
N ALA A 156 -6.33 -5.55 -5.05
CA ALA A 156 -5.58 -4.64 -5.92
C ALA A 156 -4.35 -5.32 -6.56
N LEU A 157 -3.60 -6.12 -5.78
CA LEU A 157 -2.46 -6.89 -6.30
C LEU A 157 -2.89 -7.97 -7.30
N GLU A 158 -4.02 -8.63 -7.10
CA GLU A 158 -4.56 -9.61 -8.06
C GLU A 158 -4.92 -8.97 -9.42
N ASP A 159 -5.52 -7.78 -9.40
CA ASP A 159 -5.82 -7.01 -10.62
C ASP A 159 -4.54 -6.50 -11.32
N GLU A 160 -3.52 -6.07 -10.56
CA GLU A 160 -2.21 -5.72 -11.13
C GLU A 160 -1.53 -6.94 -11.79
N ILE A 161 -1.54 -8.10 -11.14
CA ILE A 161 -1.01 -9.36 -11.70
C ILE A 161 -1.74 -9.71 -13.01
N LYS A 162 -3.05 -9.50 -13.07
CA LYS A 162 -3.86 -9.74 -14.28
C LYS A 162 -3.51 -8.79 -15.42
N ILE A 163 -3.21 -7.52 -15.13
CA ILE A 163 -2.70 -6.53 -16.10
C ILE A 163 -1.32 -6.95 -16.62
N TRP A 164 -0.39 -7.32 -15.73
CA TRP A 164 0.95 -7.76 -16.12
C TRP A 164 0.94 -9.04 -16.97
N LYS A 165 0.12 -10.04 -16.62
CA LYS A 165 -0.11 -11.26 -17.44
C LYS A 165 -0.72 -10.98 -18.82
N LYS A 166 -1.33 -9.81 -19.04
CA LYS A 166 -1.74 -9.38 -20.38
C LYS A 166 -0.56 -8.75 -21.13
N LYS A 167 0.12 -7.77 -20.52
CA LYS A 167 1.29 -7.10 -21.10
C LYS A 167 2.39 -8.09 -21.53
N ASP A 168 2.62 -9.13 -20.75
CA ASP A 168 3.61 -10.17 -21.05
C ASP A 168 3.26 -10.96 -22.33
N ARG A 169 2.00 -11.37 -22.49
CA ARG A 169 1.50 -12.05 -23.71
C ARG A 169 1.51 -11.13 -24.93
N ASP A 170 1.15 -9.87 -24.76
CA ASP A 170 1.20 -8.86 -25.83
C ASP A 170 2.67 -8.65 -26.28
N SER A 171 3.61 -8.59 -25.33
CA SER A 171 5.06 -8.47 -25.60
C SER A 171 5.64 -9.72 -26.29
N ALA A 172 5.27 -10.92 -25.83
CA ALA A 172 5.69 -12.18 -26.44
C ALA A 172 5.23 -12.26 -27.91
N THR A 173 4.02 -11.78 -28.21
CA THR A 173 3.48 -11.73 -29.57
C THR A 173 4.28 -10.75 -30.46
N GLN A 174 4.66 -9.58 -29.94
CA GLN A 174 5.52 -8.62 -30.64
C GLN A 174 6.92 -9.19 -30.91
N ILE A 175 7.51 -9.92 -29.95
CA ILE A 175 8.81 -10.59 -30.11
C ILE A 175 8.75 -11.62 -31.25
N ILE A 176 7.68 -12.42 -31.34
CA ILE A 176 7.50 -13.42 -32.42
C ILE A 176 7.44 -12.73 -33.80
N GLU A 177 6.66 -11.65 -33.93
CA GLU A 177 6.53 -10.92 -35.20
C GLU A 177 7.85 -10.22 -35.60
N LEU A 178 8.55 -9.58 -34.66
CA LEU A 178 9.87 -8.99 -34.92
C LEU A 178 10.91 -10.05 -35.32
N THR A 179 10.88 -11.24 -34.68
CA THR A 179 11.77 -12.36 -35.03
C THR A 179 11.54 -12.83 -36.47
N LYS A 180 10.28 -12.88 -36.92
CA LYS A 180 9.93 -13.21 -38.30
C LYS A 180 10.46 -12.15 -39.28
N GLN A 181 10.28 -10.86 -38.98
CA GLN A 181 10.76 -9.76 -39.83
C GLN A 181 12.30 -9.75 -39.96
N ILE A 182 13.02 -10.04 -38.88
CA ILE A 182 14.49 -10.20 -38.91
C ILE A 182 14.88 -11.34 -39.85
N LYS A 183 14.21 -12.50 -39.77
CA LYS A 183 14.50 -13.65 -40.64
C LYS A 183 14.23 -13.35 -42.12
N GLU A 184 13.13 -12.68 -42.44
CA GLU A 184 12.84 -12.24 -43.81
C GLU A 184 13.86 -11.22 -44.34
N LEU A 185 14.42 -10.38 -43.47
CA LEU A 185 15.46 -9.41 -43.84
C LEU A 185 16.80 -10.09 -44.09
N ASP A 186 17.18 -11.05 -43.24
CA ASP A 186 18.41 -11.84 -43.37
C ASP A 186 18.41 -12.72 -44.64
N GLU A 187 17.26 -13.28 -45.00
CA GLU A 187 17.09 -13.98 -46.27
C GLU A 187 17.23 -13.03 -47.48
N LYS A 188 16.65 -11.82 -47.41
CA LYS A 188 16.83 -10.78 -48.45
C LYS A 188 18.28 -10.32 -48.57
N ILE A 189 19.01 -10.21 -47.47
CA ILE A 189 20.46 -9.91 -47.46
C ILE A 189 21.25 -11.05 -48.07
N SER A 190 20.93 -12.30 -47.74
CA SER A 190 21.57 -13.49 -48.30
C SER A 190 21.33 -13.65 -49.81
N GLN A 191 20.16 -13.23 -50.30
CA GLN A 191 19.83 -13.18 -51.74
C GLN A 191 20.48 -11.99 -52.48
N ALA A 192 20.94 -10.95 -51.77
CA ALA A 192 21.75 -9.88 -52.33
C ALA A 192 23.19 -10.37 -52.57
N GLY A 193 23.37 -11.05 -53.70
CA GLY A 193 24.56 -11.87 -54.01
C GLY A 193 25.90 -11.21 -53.69
N THR A 194 26.63 -11.80 -52.76
CA THR A 194 28.00 -11.41 -52.42
C THR A 194 28.99 -11.99 -53.44
N CYS A 195 29.96 -11.17 -53.88
CA CYS A 195 31.06 -11.63 -54.71
C CYS A 195 32.34 -11.69 -53.87
N PRO A 196 32.70 -12.85 -53.26
CA PRO A 196 33.94 -12.98 -52.51
C PRO A 196 35.14 -12.86 -53.46
N ILE A 197 35.99 -11.85 -53.24
CA ILE A 197 37.21 -11.61 -54.02
C ILE A 197 38.35 -11.37 -53.04
N ASN A 198 39.36 -12.24 -53.08
CA ASN A 198 40.58 -12.18 -52.27
C ASN A 198 40.33 -11.97 -50.77
N GLY A 199 39.35 -12.70 -50.21
CA GLY A 199 39.04 -12.66 -48.77
C GLY A 199 38.31 -11.41 -48.28
N ARG A 200 37.90 -10.50 -49.19
CA ARG A 200 37.03 -9.35 -48.85
C ARG A 200 35.62 -9.60 -49.35
N ASN A 201 34.65 -9.19 -48.54
CA ASN A 201 33.23 -9.18 -48.90
C ASN A 201 32.92 -7.85 -49.61
N TRP A 202 32.47 -7.94 -50.86
CA TRP A 202 32.07 -6.78 -51.65
C TRP A 202 30.55 -6.78 -51.80
N ALA A 203 29.93 -5.64 -51.46
CA ALA A 203 28.50 -5.45 -51.64
C ALA A 203 28.19 -5.17 -53.11
N VAL A 204 27.50 -6.09 -53.78
CA VAL A 204 26.86 -5.82 -55.07
C VAL A 204 25.50 -5.19 -54.78
N TYR A 205 25.43 -3.88 -54.94
CA TYR A 205 24.15 -3.19 -54.88
C TYR A 205 23.45 -3.38 -56.23
N GLN A 206 22.47 -4.28 -56.28
CA GLN A 206 21.48 -4.22 -57.35
C GLN A 206 20.83 -2.84 -57.32
N GLN A 207 20.81 -2.17 -58.48
CA GLN A 207 20.39 -0.78 -58.71
C GLN A 207 21.47 0.31 -58.44
N LYS A 208 22.02 0.94 -59.50
CA LYS A 208 21.60 2.27 -60.03
C LYS A 208 22.62 2.90 -61.01
N GLU A 209 22.16 3.62 -62.03
CA GLU A 209 23.09 4.44 -62.86
C GLU A 209 23.54 5.69 -62.06
N PRO A 210 24.83 6.08 -62.05
CA PRO A 210 25.22 7.42 -61.64
C PRO A 210 24.83 8.43 -62.74
N THR A 211 24.12 9.50 -62.39
CA THR A 211 23.74 10.55 -63.35
C THR A 211 24.95 11.24 -64.00
N ILE A 212 25.35 10.73 -65.17
CA ILE A 212 25.92 11.29 -66.43
C ILE A 212 26.87 12.53 -66.40
N SER A 213 27.00 13.30 -65.32
CA SER A 213 27.91 14.45 -65.20
C SER A 213 29.28 14.12 -64.58
N TYR A 214 29.54 12.86 -64.20
CA TYR A 214 30.92 12.41 -63.97
C TYR A 214 31.62 12.25 -65.32
N GLY A 215 32.40 13.27 -65.68
CA GLY A 215 33.03 13.37 -66.99
C GLY A 215 33.86 12.13 -67.35
N LYS A 216 33.95 11.86 -68.67
CA LYS A 216 34.82 10.85 -69.29
C LYS A 216 36.30 10.92 -68.84
N SER A 217 36.70 12.02 -68.20
CA SER A 217 38.02 12.28 -67.60
C SER A 217 38.43 11.33 -66.47
N TYR A 218 37.52 10.56 -65.87
CA TYR A 218 37.84 9.62 -64.77
C TYR A 218 37.52 8.15 -65.07
N GLU A 219 37.07 7.83 -66.29
CA GLU A 219 36.95 6.45 -66.77
C GLU A 219 38.37 5.88 -66.96
N ILE A 220 38.74 4.86 -66.17
CA ILE A 220 40.04 4.17 -66.29
C ILE A 220 40.02 3.31 -67.55
N THR A 221 38.96 2.52 -67.71
CA THR A 221 38.79 1.58 -68.82
C THR A 221 37.37 1.01 -68.83
N ARG A 222 37.00 0.38 -69.95
CA ARG A 222 35.72 -0.28 -70.19
C ARG A 222 35.96 -1.64 -70.81
N LYS A 223 35.28 -2.66 -70.30
CA LYS A 223 35.39 -4.04 -70.78
C LYS A 223 34.05 -4.76 -70.69
N GLN A 224 33.71 -5.55 -71.70
CA GLN A 224 32.60 -6.50 -71.60
C GLN A 224 32.97 -7.62 -70.63
N VAL A 225 32.08 -7.91 -69.68
CA VAL A 225 32.28 -8.98 -68.68
C VAL A 225 31.02 -9.82 -68.55
N ALA A 226 31.13 -11.06 -68.08
CA ALA A 226 29.98 -11.95 -68.02
C ALA A 226 28.99 -11.58 -66.91
N SER A 227 29.45 -11.02 -65.79
CA SER A 227 28.64 -10.71 -64.60
C SER A 227 29.18 -9.49 -63.81
N ALA A 228 28.39 -8.99 -62.87
CA ALA A 228 28.85 -7.99 -61.90
C ALA A 228 30.04 -8.48 -61.06
N CYS A 229 30.10 -9.77 -60.69
CA CYS A 229 31.28 -10.33 -60.01
C CYS A 229 32.54 -10.28 -60.89
N ASP A 230 32.42 -10.46 -62.21
CA ASP A 230 33.56 -10.37 -63.12
C ASP A 230 33.96 -8.90 -63.39
N CYS A 231 33.00 -7.97 -63.34
CA CYS A 231 33.29 -6.53 -63.27
C CYS A 231 34.15 -6.20 -62.04
N MET A 232 33.89 -6.87 -60.92
CA MET A 232 34.65 -6.67 -59.68
C MET A 232 36.03 -7.29 -59.67
N LYS A 233 36.18 -8.50 -60.21
CA LYS A 233 37.52 -9.06 -60.47
C LYS A 233 38.32 -8.14 -61.37
N PHE A 234 37.67 -7.51 -62.36
CA PHE A 234 38.29 -6.54 -63.25
C PHE A 234 38.64 -5.21 -62.55
N CYS A 235 37.79 -4.65 -61.69
CA CYS A 235 38.16 -3.47 -60.87
C CYS A 235 39.36 -3.78 -59.97
N ALA A 236 39.37 -4.96 -59.34
CA ALA A 236 40.44 -5.38 -58.42
C ALA A 236 41.83 -5.54 -59.07
N THR A 237 41.94 -5.64 -60.41
CA THR A 237 43.25 -5.62 -61.09
C THR A 237 43.84 -4.22 -61.28
N TYR A 238 43.10 -3.15 -60.97
CA TYR A 238 43.56 -1.76 -61.09
C TYR A 238 43.63 -1.12 -59.70
N THR A 239 44.84 -0.82 -59.21
CA THR A 239 45.06 -0.12 -57.92
C THR A 239 44.44 1.28 -57.87
N THR A 240 44.20 1.88 -59.04
CA THR A 240 43.50 3.16 -59.19
C THR A 240 41.98 3.04 -59.18
N CYS A 241 41.39 1.84 -59.35
CA CYS A 241 39.94 1.66 -59.33
C CYS A 241 39.38 1.89 -57.92
N LYS A 242 38.42 2.81 -57.81
CA LYS A 242 37.69 3.12 -56.56
C LYS A 242 36.28 2.56 -56.56
N TRP A 243 35.66 2.51 -57.73
CA TRP A 243 34.34 1.93 -57.96
C TRP A 243 34.18 1.54 -59.42
N ALA A 244 33.19 0.71 -59.69
CA ALA A 244 32.79 0.29 -61.02
C ALA A 244 31.26 0.29 -61.15
N HIS A 245 30.77 0.36 -62.39
CA HIS A 245 29.38 0.03 -62.70
C HIS A 245 29.30 -1.11 -63.71
N PHE A 246 28.23 -1.89 -63.65
CA PHE A 246 27.93 -2.98 -64.58
C PHE A 246 26.55 -2.77 -65.21
N SER A 247 26.50 -2.75 -66.55
CA SER A 247 25.24 -2.66 -67.30
C SER A 247 24.62 -4.05 -67.51
N ARG A 248 23.35 -4.22 -67.14
CA ARG A 248 22.64 -5.50 -67.31
C ARG A 248 21.67 -5.51 -68.51
N PHE A 249 21.16 -4.34 -68.91
CA PHE A 249 20.19 -4.19 -70.00
C PHE A 249 20.52 -3.00 -70.92
N GLY A 250 20.30 -3.18 -72.22
CA GLY A 250 20.57 -2.19 -73.26
C GLY A 250 21.42 -2.77 -74.40
N GLY A 251 21.24 -2.27 -75.62
CA GLY A 251 21.87 -2.76 -76.87
C GLY A 251 23.40 -2.65 -76.96
N SER A 252 24.06 -2.31 -75.86
CA SER A 252 25.51 -2.16 -75.71
C SER A 252 26.03 -3.03 -74.55
N SER A 253 25.73 -4.33 -74.64
CA SER A 253 26.59 -5.45 -74.23
C SER A 253 27.36 -5.33 -72.89
N ARG A 254 26.75 -5.80 -71.78
CA ARG A 254 27.38 -6.19 -70.49
C ARG A 254 28.67 -5.42 -70.10
N ASN A 255 28.64 -4.10 -70.21
CA ASN A 255 29.82 -3.29 -70.03
C ASN A 255 30.10 -3.07 -68.53
N CYS A 256 31.32 -3.43 -68.13
CA CYS A 256 31.94 -2.97 -66.89
C CYS A 256 32.75 -1.72 -67.17
N VAL A 257 32.56 -0.67 -66.39
CA VAL A 257 33.31 0.59 -66.50
C VAL A 257 33.95 0.90 -65.15
N LEU A 258 35.26 1.14 -65.16
CA LEU A 258 36.07 1.38 -63.97
C LEU A 258 36.38 2.86 -63.79
N TYR A 259 36.39 3.35 -62.55
CA TYR A 259 36.57 4.76 -62.24
C TYR A 259 37.62 5.01 -61.15
N SER A 260 38.38 6.10 -61.30
CA SER A 260 39.49 6.47 -60.40
C SER A 260 39.13 7.47 -59.31
N ASN A 261 38.00 8.16 -59.43
CA ASN A 261 37.51 9.11 -58.44
C ASN A 261 36.71 8.42 -57.32
N ALA A 262 36.65 9.01 -56.13
CA ALA A 262 35.68 8.60 -55.11
C ALA A 262 34.27 9.10 -55.47
N VAL A 263 33.23 8.33 -55.12
CA VAL A 263 31.82 8.77 -55.27
C VAL A 263 31.32 9.38 -53.98
N SER A 264 30.73 10.57 -54.04
CA SER A 264 29.97 11.11 -52.92
C SER A 264 28.57 10.49 -52.86
N LYS A 265 28.17 10.00 -51.68
CA LYS A 265 26.80 9.51 -51.43
C LYS A 265 25.71 10.53 -51.77
N SER A 266 26.01 11.84 -51.66
CA SER A 266 25.05 12.92 -51.96
C SER A 266 24.83 13.22 -53.45
N GLN A 267 25.65 12.64 -54.33
CA GLN A 267 25.63 12.91 -55.78
C GLN A 267 24.99 11.76 -56.59
N MET A 268 24.61 10.66 -55.93
CA MET A 268 23.89 9.56 -56.57
C MET A 268 22.40 9.91 -56.74
N ARG A 269 21.94 10.12 -57.97
CA ARG A 269 20.51 10.11 -58.35
C ARG A 269 20.24 8.89 -59.24
N PHE A 270 19.02 8.37 -59.19
CA PHE A 270 18.80 6.93 -59.31
C PHE A 270 17.98 6.50 -60.54
N ARG A 271 18.53 5.63 -61.38
CA ARG A 271 17.83 4.84 -62.43
C ARG A 271 17.87 3.33 -62.13
N SER A 272 16.97 2.53 -62.69
CA SER A 272 16.67 1.16 -62.23
C SER A 272 17.42 0.00 -62.92
N ASP A 273 18.33 0.28 -63.86
CA ASP A 273 18.80 -0.67 -64.89
C ASP A 273 20.30 -1.08 -64.81
N TRP A 274 21.02 -0.64 -63.77
CA TRP A 274 22.46 -0.85 -63.60
C TRP A 274 22.79 -1.41 -62.21
N ASP A 275 23.95 -2.05 -62.05
CA ASP A 275 24.50 -2.46 -60.75
C ASP A 275 25.71 -1.57 -60.40
N ILE A 276 25.72 -0.96 -59.21
CA ILE A 276 26.87 -0.20 -58.67
C ILE A 276 27.70 -1.15 -57.81
N VAL A 277 29.02 -1.06 -57.92
CA VAL A 277 29.90 -1.82 -57.05
C VAL A 277 31.10 -1.00 -56.59
N THR A 278 31.33 -0.98 -55.28
CA THR A 278 32.27 -0.09 -54.60
C THR A 278 33.27 -0.86 -53.76
N TYR A 279 34.50 -0.34 -53.66
CA TYR A 279 35.47 -0.82 -52.67
C TYR A 279 34.97 -0.58 -51.24
N ALA A 280 35.16 -1.58 -50.37
CA ALA A 280 34.93 -1.51 -48.92
C ALA A 280 36.25 -1.27 -48.19
#